data_AF-A0AA44SKE9-F1
#
_entry.id   AF-A0AA44SKE9-F1
#
_cell.length_a   1.000
_cell.length_b   1.000
_cell.length_c   1.000
_cell.angle_alpha   90.00
_cell.angle_beta   90.00
_cell.angle_gamma   90.00
#
_symmetry.space_group_name_H-M   'P 1'
#
loop_
_entity.id
_entity.type
_entity.pdbx_description
1 polymer ?
#
loop_
_entity_poly.entity_id
_entity_poly.type
_entity_poly.pdbx_seq_one_letter_code
_entity_poly.pdbx_strand_id
1 'polypeptide(L)'
;MNSKITIEKLVALGLTEYKARHLINFAQNESLSLQKAYYESYCRIFRADMALLSIFLFFFVSILVSDDRDGLFVLLFLALLYGVGELFFRFHKGCWKKVKIYFALKEL
;
A
#
# COMPACT_ATOMS: atom_id res chain seq x y z
N MET A 1 -22.89 -7.51 -17.63
CA MET A 1 -22.40 -8.48 -16.63
C MET A 1 -21.94 -9.75 -17.36
N ASN A 2 -20.76 -9.74 -18.00
CA ASN A 2 -20.05 -10.97 -18.43
C ASN A 2 -18.68 -10.66 -19.09
N SER A 3 -17.72 -10.13 -18.33
CA SER A 3 -16.37 -10.67 -18.47
C SER A 3 -16.28 -11.69 -17.34
N LYS A 4 -16.27 -12.98 -17.68
CA LYS A 4 -16.10 -14.02 -16.66
C LYS A 4 -14.67 -13.81 -16.13
N ILE A 5 -14.53 -13.11 -15.01
CA ILE A 5 -13.23 -12.87 -14.38
C ILE A 5 -12.77 -14.22 -13.86
N THR A 6 -11.96 -14.89 -14.67
CA THR A 6 -11.51 -16.24 -14.40
C THR A 6 -10.37 -16.19 -13.38
N ILE A 7 -10.34 -17.17 -12.49
CA ILE A 7 -9.22 -17.38 -11.56
C ILE A 7 -7.88 -17.37 -12.33
N GLU A 8 -7.84 -17.90 -13.54
CA GLU A 8 -6.68 -17.89 -14.45
C GLU A 8 -6.16 -16.48 -14.74
N LYS A 9 -7.03 -15.49 -14.99
CA LYS A 9 -6.61 -14.09 -15.22
C LYS A 9 -5.98 -13.48 -13.97
N LEU A 10 -6.56 -13.76 -12.80
CA LEU A 10 -6.03 -13.30 -11.51
C LEU A 10 -4.70 -13.98 -11.17
N VAL A 11 -4.55 -15.26 -11.50
CA VAL A 11 -3.30 -16.01 -11.34
C VAL A 11 -2.23 -15.47 -12.29
N ALA A 12 -2.58 -15.15 -13.54
CA ALA A 12 -1.67 -14.51 -14.49
C ALA A 12 -1.17 -13.13 -14.02
N LEU A 13 -1.98 -12.40 -13.25
CA LEU A 13 -1.57 -11.14 -12.61
C LEU A 13 -0.60 -11.33 -11.43
N GLY A 14 -0.34 -12.57 -11.01
CA GLY A 14 0.58 -12.91 -9.94
C GLY A 14 -0.10 -13.11 -8.57
N LEU A 15 -1.43 -13.26 -8.52
CA LEU A 15 -2.08 -13.82 -7.34
C LEU A 15 -1.90 -15.34 -7.31
N THR A 16 -1.84 -15.90 -6.10
CA THR A 16 -2.01 -17.35 -5.96
C THR A 16 -3.47 -17.74 -6.19
N GLU A 17 -3.71 -18.96 -6.63
CA GLU A 17 -5.06 -19.45 -6.92
C GLU A 17 -6.01 -19.31 -5.71
N TYR A 18 -5.50 -19.59 -4.51
CA TYR A 18 -6.20 -19.35 -3.25
C TYR A 18 -6.62 -17.89 -3.08
N LYS A 19 -5.70 -16.94 -3.29
CA LYS A 19 -5.98 -15.51 -3.14
C LYS A 19 -6.95 -14.99 -4.20
N ALA A 20 -6.87 -15.53 -5.42
CA ALA A 20 -7.78 -15.22 -6.51
C ALA A 20 -9.22 -15.67 -6.18
N ARG A 21 -9.41 -16.90 -5.71
CA ARG A 21 -10.74 -17.40 -5.25
C ARG A 21 -11.28 -16.57 -4.09
N HIS A 22 -10.46 -16.32 -3.08
CA HIS A 22 -10.86 -15.51 -1.93
C HIS A 22 -11.29 -14.10 -2.37
N LEU A 23 -10.54 -13.48 -3.29
CA LEU A 23 -10.84 -12.15 -3.81
C LEU A 23 -12.19 -12.09 -4.54
N ILE A 24 -12.48 -13.08 -5.40
CA ILE A 24 -13.76 -13.18 -6.10
C ILE A 24 -14.92 -13.34 -5.11
N ASN A 25 -14.79 -14.28 -4.16
CA ASN A 25 -15.82 -14.51 -3.15
C ASN A 25 -16.06 -13.27 -2.29
N PHE A 26 -15.00 -12.56 -1.87
CA PHE A 26 -15.12 -11.34 -1.09
C PHE A 26 -15.81 -10.22 -1.89
N ALA A 27 -15.44 -10.03 -3.16
CA ALA A 27 -16.08 -9.06 -4.04
C ALA A 27 -17.58 -9.35 -4.26
N GLN A 28 -17.94 -10.63 -4.42
CA GLN A 28 -19.32 -11.06 -4.58
C GLN A 28 -20.14 -10.88 -3.30
N ASN A 29 -19.60 -11.28 -2.14
CA ASN A 29 -20.29 -11.17 -0.86
C ASN A 29 -20.56 -9.72 -0.47
N GLU A 30 -19.59 -8.84 -0.67
CA GLU A 30 -19.69 -7.42 -0.28
C GLU A 30 -20.27 -6.53 -1.40
N SER A 31 -20.63 -7.11 -2.56
CA SER A 31 -21.07 -6.36 -3.75
C SER A 31 -20.10 -5.23 -4.16
N LEU A 32 -18.80 -5.47 -4.00
CA LEU A 32 -17.73 -4.51 -4.30
C LEU A 32 -17.08 -4.81 -5.66
N SER A 33 -16.47 -3.78 -6.26
CA SER A 33 -15.58 -4.01 -7.41
C SER A 33 -14.35 -4.84 -6.97
N LEU A 34 -13.83 -5.68 -7.87
CA LEU A 34 -12.63 -6.49 -7.59
C LEU A 34 -11.43 -5.64 -7.18
N GLN A 35 -11.31 -4.44 -7.76
CA GLN A 35 -10.28 -3.48 -7.38
C GLN A 35 -10.43 -3.02 -5.92
N LYS A 36 -11.65 -2.68 -5.48
CA LYS A 36 -11.92 -2.25 -4.11
C LYS A 36 -11.78 -3.41 -3.12
N ALA A 37 -12.28 -4.59 -3.47
CA ALA A 37 -12.09 -5.83 -2.72
C ALA A 37 -10.61 -6.17 -2.51
N TYR A 38 -9.78 -5.99 -3.55
CA TYR A 38 -8.34 -6.24 -3.47
C TYR A 38 -7.64 -5.23 -2.57
N TYR A 39 -8.04 -3.96 -2.66
CA TYR A 39 -7.50 -2.91 -1.82
C TYR A 39 -7.77 -3.18 -0.34
N GLU A 40 -9.01 -3.54 0.01
CA GLU A 40 -9.38 -3.79 1.40
C GLU A 40 -8.76 -5.09 1.96
N SER A 41 -8.72 -6.16 1.17
CA SER A 41 -8.18 -7.44 1.61
C SER A 41 -6.65 -7.46 1.70
N TYR A 42 -5.94 -6.84 0.75
CA TYR A 42 -4.50 -7.05 0.57
C TYR A 42 -3.65 -5.78 0.68
N CYS A 43 -4.28 -4.60 0.57
CA CYS A 43 -3.60 -3.30 0.56
C CYS A 43 -3.88 -2.45 1.81
N ARG A 44 -4.51 -3.00 2.86
CA ARG A 44 -4.77 -2.24 4.11
C ARG A 44 -3.50 -1.64 4.73
N ILE A 45 -2.36 -2.33 4.58
CA ILE A 45 -1.04 -1.87 5.03
C ILE A 45 -0.64 -0.53 4.38
N PHE A 46 -1.00 -0.29 3.12
CA PHE A 46 -0.71 0.98 2.45
C PHE A 46 -1.39 2.18 3.11
N ARG A 47 -2.55 2.00 3.74
CA ARG A 47 -3.25 3.11 4.38
C ARG A 47 -2.50 3.58 5.64
N ALA A 48 -1.99 2.64 6.42
CA ALA A 48 -1.15 2.94 7.58
C ALA A 48 0.20 3.53 7.15
N ASP A 49 0.82 2.96 6.11
CA ASP A 49 2.09 3.45 5.58
C ASP A 49 1.96 4.87 5.00
N MET A 50 0.87 5.19 4.30
CA MET A 50 0.61 6.55 3.80
C MET A 50 0.33 7.54 4.93
N ALA A 51 -0.36 7.13 6.01
CA ALA A 51 -0.57 7.99 7.18
C ALA A 51 0.77 8.28 7.89
N LEU A 52 1.60 7.25 8.08
CA LEU A 52 2.96 7.39 8.61
C LEU A 52 3.80 8.32 7.71
N LEU A 53 3.78 8.11 6.39
CA LEU A 53 4.49 8.95 5.43
C LEU A 53 4.07 10.42 5.54
N SER A 54 2.77 10.71 5.67
CA SER A 54 2.28 12.08 5.86
C SER A 54 2.77 12.72 7.16
N ILE A 55 2.81 11.95 8.25
CA ILE A 55 3.37 12.39 9.54
C ILE A 55 4.87 12.69 9.38
N PHE A 56 5.62 11.79 8.72
CA PHE A 56 7.03 12.00 8.41
C PHE A 56 7.27 13.26 7.58
N LEU A 57 6.50 13.46 6.51
CA LEU A 57 6.60 14.65 5.66
C LEU A 57 6.30 15.92 6.43
N PHE A 58 5.30 15.90 7.30
CA PHE A 58 4.97 17.04 8.17
C PHE A 58 6.18 17.43 9.03
N PHE A 59 6.75 16.47 9.77
CA PHE A 59 7.93 16.73 10.59
C PHE A 59 9.13 17.18 9.75
N PHE A 60 9.35 16.58 8.58
CA PHE A 60 10.43 16.96 7.68
C PHE A 60 10.30 18.42 7.20
N VAL A 61 9.09 18.86 6.83
CA VAL A 61 8.83 20.25 6.44
C VAL A 61 8.99 21.18 7.65
N SER A 62 8.49 20.80 8.83
CA SER A 62 8.68 21.59 10.05
C SER A 62 10.16 21.80 10.39
N ILE A 63 11.00 20.78 10.18
CA ILE A 63 12.46 20.84 10.30
C ILE A 63 13.07 21.79 9.26
N LEU A 64 12.62 21.73 8.01
CA LEU A 64 13.13 22.59 6.94
C LEU A 64 12.82 24.09 7.14
N VAL A 65 11.71 24.38 7.81
CA VAL A 65 11.21 25.76 8.03
C VAL A 65 11.71 26.35 9.35
N SER A 66 12.11 25.52 10.32
CA SER A 66 12.54 25.99 11.63
C SER A 66 14.03 26.35 11.64
N ASP A 67 14.34 27.58 12.06
CA ASP A 67 15.69 28.16 12.06
C ASP A 67 16.52 27.75 13.30
N ASP A 68 15.89 27.01 14.24
CA ASP A 68 16.47 26.67 15.54
C ASP A 68 17.12 25.28 15.51
N ARG A 69 18.44 25.23 15.71
CA ARG A 69 19.26 24.02 15.53
C ARG A 69 19.55 23.32 16.86
N ASP A 70 18.50 22.99 17.60
CA ASP A 70 18.62 22.33 18.90
C ASP A 70 18.81 20.80 18.80
N GLY A 71 19.29 20.16 19.89
CA GLY A 71 19.47 18.70 19.93
C GLY A 71 18.20 17.88 19.66
N LEU A 72 17.02 18.49 19.81
CA LEU A 72 15.72 17.93 19.47
C LEU A 72 15.56 17.70 17.95
N PHE A 73 16.22 18.52 17.13
CA PHE A 73 16.27 18.41 15.67
C PHE A 73 17.04 17.16 15.22
N VAL A 74 18.16 16.85 15.87
CA VAL A 74 18.98 15.66 15.56
C VAL A 74 18.21 14.38 15.88
N LEU A 75 17.48 14.37 17.00
CA LEU A 75 16.60 13.28 17.39
C LEU A 75 15.44 13.07 16.40
N LEU A 76 14.79 14.15 15.98
CA LEU A 76 13.75 14.13 14.96
C LEU A 76 14.26 13.64 13.60
N PHE A 77 15.47 14.07 13.20
CA PHE A 77 16.10 13.62 11.96
C PHE A 77 16.45 12.13 11.98
N LEU A 78 16.99 11.62 13.09
CA LEU A 78 17.25 10.19 13.29
C LEU A 78 15.96 9.35 13.27
N ALA A 79 14.90 9.84 13.93
CA ALA A 79 13.58 9.20 13.89
C ALA A 79 13.00 9.17 12.47
N LEU A 80 13.19 10.25 11.70
CA LEU A 80 12.84 10.34 10.29
C LEU A 80 13.62 9.34 9.44
N LEU A 81 14.94 9.25 9.60
CA LEU A 81 15.78 8.29 8.88
C LEU A 81 15.38 6.84 9.17
N TYR A 82 15.11 6.52 10.43
CA TYR A 82 14.65 5.18 10.82
C TYR A 82 13.28 4.87 10.19
N GLY A 83 12.34 5.81 10.28
CA GLY A 83 11.01 5.67 9.70
C GLY A 83 11.00 5.53 8.19
N VAL A 84 11.80 6.35 7.50
CA VAL A 84 12.03 6.24 6.06
C VAL A 84 12.66 4.89 5.73
N GLY A 85 13.69 4.46 6.46
CA GLY A 85 14.30 3.15 6.28
C GLY A 85 13.29 2.01 6.41
N GLU A 86 12.48 2.01 7.47
CA GLU A 86 11.46 0.98 7.69
C GLU A 86 10.37 1.00 6.62
N LEU A 87 9.94 2.19 6.18
CA LEU A 87 9.03 2.35 5.04
C LEU A 87 9.66 1.78 3.76
N PHE A 88 10.89 2.17 3.41
CA PHE A 88 11.57 1.65 2.22
C PHE A 88 11.75 0.12 2.27
N PHE A 89 12.14 -0.45 3.42
CA PHE A 89 12.25 -1.91 3.59
C PHE A 89 10.91 -2.63 3.43
N ARG A 90 9.82 -2.08 3.98
CA ARG A 90 8.46 -2.63 3.84
C ARG A 90 7.92 -2.47 2.41
N PHE A 91 8.15 -1.32 1.79
CA PHE A 91 7.78 -1.04 0.39
C PHE A 91 8.53 -1.94 -0.60
N HIS A 92 9.80 -2.26 -0.34
CA HIS A 92 10.64 -3.06 -1.24
C HIS A 92 10.24 -4.54 -1.30
N LYS A 93 9.66 -5.12 -0.23
CA LYS A 93 9.41 -6.58 -0.16
C LYS A 93 8.09 -7.05 -0.77
N GLY A 94 7.24 -6.18 -1.31
CA GLY A 94 6.02 -6.64 -1.97
C GLY A 94 4.97 -5.58 -2.34
N CYS A 95 5.16 -4.32 -1.94
CA CYS A 95 4.22 -3.26 -2.29
C CYS A 95 4.15 -3.04 -3.80
N TRP A 96 5.28 -3.03 -4.51
CA TRP A 96 5.27 -2.84 -5.96
C TRP A 96 4.43 -3.90 -6.70
N LYS A 97 4.54 -5.16 -6.28
CA LYS A 97 3.71 -6.25 -6.83
C LYS A 97 2.23 -6.00 -6.55
N LYS A 98 1.87 -5.57 -5.34
CA LYS A 98 0.49 -5.25 -4.96
C LYS A 98 -0.07 -4.07 -5.74
N VAL A 99 0.71 -3.00 -5.93
CA VAL A 99 0.31 -1.82 -6.70
C VAL A 99 0.10 -2.19 -8.17
N LYS A 100 1.01 -2.99 -8.75
CA LYS A 100 0.87 -3.47 -10.13
C LYS A 100 -0.41 -4.29 -10.32
N ILE A 101 -0.71 -5.20 -9.40
CA ILE A 101 -1.96 -5.99 -9.41
C ILE A 101 -3.18 -5.07 -9.25
N TYR A 102 -3.12 -4.09 -8.34
CA TYR A 102 -4.21 -3.14 -8.12
C TYR A 102 -4.55 -2.31 -9.37
N PHE A 103 -3.54 -1.82 -10.10
CA PHE A 103 -3.77 -1.12 -11.36
C PHE A 103 -4.29 -2.04 -12.46
N ALA A 104 -3.73 -3.25 -12.59
CA ALA A 104 -4.19 -4.22 -13.58
C ALA A 104 -5.63 -4.71 -13.33
N LEU A 105 -6.07 -4.75 -12.07
CA LEU A 105 -7.46 -5.05 -11.70
C LEU A 105 -8.46 -3.94 -12.09
N LYS A 106 -8.00 -2.72 -12.35
CA LYS A 106 -8.85 -1.62 -12.84
C LYS A 106 -9.22 -1.81 -14.32
N GLU A 107 -8.37 -2.48 -15.08
CA GLU A 107 -8.53 -2.72 -16.52
C GLU A 107 -9.34 -3.99 -16.84
N LEU A 108 -9.82 -4.70 -15.81
CA LEU A 108 -10.46 -6.03 -15.90
C LEU A 108 -11.97 -5.97 -15.61
#